data_AF-A0A1A6H7C5-F1
#
_entry.id   AF-A0A1A6H7C5-F1
#
_cell.length_a   1.000
_cell.length_b   1.000
_cell.length_c   1.000
_cell.angle_alpha   90.00
_cell.angle_beta   90.00
_cell.angle_gamma   90.00
#
_symmetry.space_group_name_H-M   'P 1'
#
loop_
_entity.id
_entity.type
_entity.pdbx_description
1 polymer ?
#
loop_
_entity_poly.entity_id
_entity_poly.type
_entity_poly.pdbx_seq_one_letter_code
_entity_poly.pdbx_strand_id
1 'polypeptide(L)'
;MSSRLPLLLRQLSHQQLPPGPASCLRELCSNSSSSSSSGGGDPEGVRGRRLQDGQAFSIRGSGSPEASGTDSIVREVIHNSKEVLSLLQEKNPAFKPVLAVIQAGDDSLMQEINQNLAKEAGLDITHICLPPDSGEDEIVDEILKINEDPRVHGLALQISEDSLSNKVLDALKPDKDVDG
;
A
#
# COMPACT_ATOMS: atom_id res chain seq x y z
N MET A 1 6.53 17.11 57.34
CA MET A 1 5.40 17.11 56.40
C MET A 1 5.64 18.20 55.37
N SER A 2 6.15 17.85 54.19
CA SER A 2 6.48 18.81 53.15
C SER A 2 6.26 18.17 51.78
N SER A 3 5.20 18.58 51.09
CA SER A 3 5.00 18.33 49.66
C SER A 3 3.86 19.22 49.18
N ARG A 4 4.18 20.33 48.54
CA ARG A 4 3.27 21.09 47.67
C ARG A 4 3.97 21.31 46.34
N LEU A 5 3.60 20.48 45.36
CA LEU A 5 3.84 20.73 43.93
C LEU A 5 2.56 21.33 43.36
N PRO A 6 2.60 22.46 42.64
CA PRO A 6 1.51 22.86 41.77
C PRO A 6 1.75 22.39 40.33
N LEU A 7 0.69 21.77 39.79
CA LEU A 7 0.46 21.44 38.40
C LEU A 7 0.56 22.68 37.50
N LEU A 8 1.43 22.64 36.50
CA LEU A 8 1.41 23.56 35.36
C LEU A 8 0.84 22.80 34.16
N LEU A 9 -0.44 23.03 33.89
CA LEU A 9 -1.09 22.70 32.64
C LEU A 9 -1.46 24.00 31.94
N ARG A 10 -1.36 23.97 30.61
CA ARG A 10 -2.09 24.81 29.66
C ARG A 10 -1.47 26.18 29.37
N GLN A 11 -0.85 26.30 28.20
CA GLN A 11 -1.17 27.30 27.15
C GLN A 11 -0.05 27.39 26.11
N LEU A 12 -0.13 26.56 25.06
CA LEU A 12 0.45 26.78 23.73
C LEU A 12 -0.43 25.96 22.78
N SER A 13 -0.91 26.41 21.63
CA SER A 13 -1.06 27.70 20.98
C SER A 13 -1.78 27.32 19.68
N HIS A 14 -2.79 28.09 19.30
CA HIS A 14 -3.45 27.97 18.00
C HIS A 14 -2.41 27.91 16.88
N GLN A 15 -2.49 26.87 16.04
CA GLN A 15 -2.02 26.90 14.66
C GLN A 15 -3.06 26.11 13.84
N GLN A 16 -3.90 26.85 13.13
CA GLN A 16 -4.78 26.34 12.08
C GLN A 16 -3.91 25.67 11.00
N LEU A 17 -4.19 24.40 10.69
CA LEU A 17 -3.78 23.80 9.42
C LEU A 17 -4.80 24.17 8.32
N PRO A 18 -4.36 24.41 7.08
CA PRO A 18 -5.24 24.80 5.98
C PRO A 18 -6.11 23.64 5.48
N PRO A 19 -7.29 23.93 4.89
CA PRO A 19 -8.17 22.92 4.30
C PRO A 19 -7.56 22.34 3.02
N GLY A 20 -7.39 21.02 2.98
CA GLY A 20 -6.99 20.28 1.78
C GLY A 20 -8.09 20.28 0.72
N PRO A 21 -7.76 20.31 -0.58
CA PRO A 21 -8.75 20.37 -1.64
C PRO A 21 -9.52 19.04 -1.79
N ALA A 22 -10.81 19.20 -2.08
CA ALA A 22 -11.78 18.15 -2.31
C ALA A 22 -11.42 17.26 -3.51
N SER A 23 -11.60 15.97 -3.30
CA SER A 23 -11.68 14.90 -4.28
C SER A 23 -12.78 15.19 -5.32
N CYS A 24 -12.41 15.28 -6.59
CA CYS A 24 -13.34 15.25 -7.71
C CYS A 24 -12.97 14.12 -8.67
N LEU A 25 -13.64 12.99 -8.44
CA LEU A 25 -13.75 11.82 -9.30
C LEU A 25 -14.77 12.08 -10.42
N ARG A 26 -14.28 12.22 -11.66
CA ARG A 26 -14.90 11.94 -12.97
C ARG A 26 -13.97 12.57 -14.01
N GLU A 27 -13.58 11.92 -15.09
CA GLU A 27 -14.47 11.57 -16.18
C GLU A 27 -13.63 10.80 -17.23
N LEU A 28 -13.95 9.54 -17.51
CA LEU A 28 -13.65 8.97 -18.82
C LEU A 28 -14.91 8.31 -19.35
N CYS A 29 -15.54 9.09 -20.22
CA CYS A 29 -16.70 8.74 -21.00
C CYS A 29 -16.43 7.59 -21.96
N SER A 30 -17.54 6.88 -22.19
CA SER A 30 -17.75 5.74 -23.05
C SER A 30 -17.31 5.92 -24.52
N ASN A 31 -17.01 4.76 -25.12
CA ASN A 31 -16.97 4.45 -26.56
C ASN A 31 -17.73 5.39 -27.50
N SER A 32 -17.12 5.70 -28.65
CA SER A 32 -17.70 5.45 -29.99
C SER A 32 -16.68 5.70 -31.13
N SER A 33 -16.27 4.60 -31.77
CA SER A 33 -16.18 4.35 -33.23
C SER A 33 -15.88 5.47 -34.24
N SER A 34 -14.85 5.24 -35.09
CA SER A 34 -14.87 5.35 -36.58
C SER A 34 -13.46 5.03 -37.12
N SER A 35 -13.19 3.89 -37.77
CA SER A 35 -13.44 3.47 -39.17
C SER A 35 -12.27 3.73 -40.13
N SER A 36 -12.12 2.80 -41.10
CA SER A 36 -11.18 2.71 -42.25
C SER A 36 -9.91 1.86 -41.97
N SER A 37 -9.49 0.90 -42.80
CA SER A 37 -9.79 0.60 -44.21
C SER A 37 -9.34 -0.83 -44.63
N SER A 38 -10.14 -1.42 -45.54
CA SER A 38 -9.76 -2.17 -46.77
C SER A 38 -9.04 -3.55 -46.76
N GLY A 39 -9.74 -4.54 -47.37
CA GLY A 39 -9.27 -5.58 -48.31
C GLY A 39 -8.61 -6.83 -47.68
N GLY A 40 -8.93 -8.10 -48.00
CA GLY A 40 -9.63 -8.74 -49.12
C GLY A 40 -8.73 -9.88 -49.66
N GLY A 41 -9.17 -11.14 -49.60
CA GLY A 41 -8.54 -12.28 -50.33
C GLY A 41 -8.38 -13.58 -49.54
N ASP A 42 -9.12 -14.60 -49.97
CA ASP A 42 -9.17 -16.00 -49.50
C ASP A 42 -7.93 -16.87 -49.87
N PRO A 43 -7.81 -18.12 -49.32
CA PRO A 43 -6.57 -18.86 -49.17
C PRO A 43 -6.40 -20.03 -50.16
N GLU A 44 -5.17 -20.43 -50.51
CA GLU A 44 -4.80 -21.81 -50.92
C GLU A 44 -3.26 -21.99 -50.94
N GLY A 45 -2.76 -23.21 -50.64
CA GLY A 45 -1.45 -23.66 -51.18
C GLY A 45 -0.38 -24.26 -50.25
N VAL A 46 -0.62 -25.47 -49.74
CA VAL A 46 0.27 -26.66 -49.68
C VAL A 46 1.84 -26.53 -49.74
N ARG A 47 2.49 -27.20 -48.76
CA ARG A 47 3.84 -27.86 -48.72
C ARG A 47 5.14 -27.02 -48.72
N GLY A 48 6.00 -27.33 -47.72
CA GLY A 48 7.42 -27.64 -47.99
C GLY A 48 8.51 -27.13 -47.02
N ARG A 49 9.03 -28.03 -46.19
CA ARG A 49 10.45 -28.26 -45.80
C ARG A 49 11.38 -27.08 -45.36
N ARG A 50 11.78 -27.14 -44.08
CA ARG A 50 13.13 -27.37 -43.52
C ARG A 50 14.33 -26.43 -43.85
N LEU A 51 14.99 -25.99 -42.75
CA LEU A 51 16.39 -25.59 -42.48
C LEU A 51 16.85 -24.13 -42.75
N GLN A 52 17.18 -23.45 -41.63
CA GLN A 52 18.34 -22.59 -41.29
C GLN A 52 18.89 -21.58 -42.33
N ASP A 53 18.88 -20.29 -41.97
CA ASP A 53 20.06 -19.45 -41.63
C ASP A 53 19.74 -17.95 -41.76
N GLY A 54 20.35 -17.11 -40.91
CA GLY A 54 20.63 -15.71 -41.25
C GLY A 54 19.80 -14.59 -40.59
N GLN A 55 20.40 -13.96 -39.59
CA GLN A 55 20.33 -12.54 -39.17
C GLN A 55 19.21 -11.62 -39.71
N ALA A 56 18.44 -11.02 -38.80
CA ALA A 56 17.98 -9.63 -38.94
C ALA A 56 17.87 -8.95 -37.57
N PHE A 57 18.52 -7.80 -37.48
CA PHE A 57 18.64 -6.89 -36.35
C PHE A 57 17.41 -5.99 -36.26
N SER A 58 17.04 -5.56 -35.03
CA SER A 58 16.03 -4.54 -34.69
C SER A 58 14.57 -4.98 -34.87
N ILE A 59 13.65 -4.76 -33.91
CA ILE A 59 13.19 -3.43 -33.46
C ILE A 59 12.76 -3.46 -31.99
N ARG A 60 13.29 -2.46 -31.28
CA ARG A 60 12.76 -1.75 -30.11
C ARG A 60 11.42 -2.23 -29.56
N GLY A 61 11.48 -2.66 -28.30
CA GLY A 61 10.37 -2.61 -27.35
C GLY A 61 10.89 -2.37 -25.93
N SER A 62 11.98 -1.60 -25.78
CA SER A 62 12.32 -0.99 -24.50
C SER A 62 11.30 0.12 -24.26
N GLY A 63 10.09 -0.28 -23.87
CA GLY A 63 9.22 0.58 -23.09
C GLY A 63 9.92 0.78 -21.76
N SER A 64 10.79 1.78 -21.70
CA SER A 64 11.15 2.39 -20.44
C SER A 64 9.83 2.69 -19.73
N PRO A 65 9.60 2.24 -18.49
CA PRO A 65 8.56 2.86 -17.71
C PRO A 65 9.01 4.30 -17.55
N GLU A 66 8.32 5.22 -18.21
CA GLU A 66 8.54 6.65 -18.00
C GLU A 66 8.37 6.87 -16.50
N ALA A 67 9.50 7.08 -15.82
CA ALA A 67 9.55 7.32 -14.40
C ALA A 67 8.96 8.70 -14.13
N SER A 68 7.63 8.71 -14.01
CA SER A 68 6.85 9.76 -13.36
C SER A 68 7.56 10.15 -12.06
N GLY A 69 7.73 11.45 -11.81
CA GLY A 69 8.46 11.99 -10.64
C GLY A 69 7.96 11.49 -9.27
N THR A 70 6.80 10.84 -9.21
CA THR A 70 6.29 10.12 -8.03
C THR A 70 7.21 8.97 -7.58
N ASP A 71 7.85 8.26 -8.50
CA ASP A 71 8.77 7.15 -8.19
C ASP A 71 10.02 7.65 -7.45
N SER A 72 10.50 8.87 -7.76
CA SER A 72 11.65 9.46 -7.08
C SER A 72 11.36 9.79 -5.61
N ILE A 73 10.16 10.33 -5.33
CA ILE A 73 9.78 10.72 -3.97
C ILE A 73 9.57 9.48 -3.10
N VAL A 74 8.87 8.47 -3.62
CA VAL A 74 8.62 7.22 -2.89
C VAL A 74 9.95 6.54 -2.53
N ARG A 75 10.89 6.46 -3.48
CA ARG A 75 12.21 5.88 -3.22
C ARG A 75 13.00 6.65 -2.17
N GLU A 76 12.95 7.98 -2.19
CA GLU A 76 13.60 8.81 -1.18
C GLU A 76 13.02 8.54 0.22
N VAL A 77 11.69 8.46 0.35
CA VAL A 77 11.02 8.14 1.62
C VAL A 77 11.41 6.75 2.12
N ILE A 78 11.41 5.74 1.24
CA ILE A 78 11.82 4.38 1.60
C ILE A 78 13.29 4.34 2.03
N HIS A 79 14.17 5.05 1.30
CA HIS A 79 15.58 5.13 1.63
C HIS A 79 15.80 5.73 3.02
N ASN A 80 15.20 6.89 3.30
CA ASN A 80 15.31 7.56 4.59
C ASN A 80 14.75 6.68 5.72
N SER A 81 13.63 6.00 5.49
CA SER A 81 13.03 5.07 6.45
C SER A 81 13.98 3.93 6.79
N LYS A 82 14.63 3.36 5.77
CA LYS A 82 15.61 2.28 5.93
C LYS A 82 16.85 2.71 6.70
N GLU A 83 17.36 3.91 6.46
CA GLU A 83 18.49 4.45 7.22
C GLU A 83 18.15 4.60 8.70
N VAL A 84 16.98 5.17 9.01
CA VAL A 84 16.50 5.31 10.39
C VAL A 84 16.35 3.95 11.07
N LEU A 85 15.76 2.97 10.39
CA LEU A 85 15.61 1.61 10.92
C LEU A 85 16.97 0.95 11.18
N SER A 86 17.93 1.13 10.28
CA SER A 86 19.29 0.59 10.42
C SER A 86 19.99 1.20 11.65
N LEU A 87 19.87 2.52 11.85
CA LEU A 87 20.45 3.20 13.01
C LEU A 87 19.81 2.77 14.34
N LEU A 88 18.50 2.49 14.35
CA LEU A 88 17.80 1.97 15.52
C LEU A 88 18.22 0.53 15.81
N GLN A 89 18.38 -0.31 14.79
CA GLN A 89 18.83 -1.69 14.91
C GLN A 89 20.29 -1.80 15.36
N GLU A 90 21.17 -0.88 14.96
CA GLU A 90 22.56 -0.82 15.44
C GLU A 90 22.61 -0.60 16.96
N LYS A 91 21.76 0.29 17.47
CA LYS A 91 21.67 0.59 18.92
C LYS A 91 20.91 -0.48 19.69
N ASN A 92 19.93 -1.12 19.07
CA ASN A 92 19.12 -2.16 19.67
C ASN A 92 18.84 -3.29 18.65
N PRO A 93 19.68 -4.33 18.59
CA PRO A 93 19.53 -5.42 17.62
C PRO A 93 18.21 -6.20 17.72
N ALA A 94 17.54 -6.10 18.88
CA ALA A 94 16.23 -6.71 19.11
C ALA A 94 15.06 -5.85 18.58
N PHE A 95 15.31 -4.60 18.19
CA PHE A 95 14.30 -3.71 17.63
C PHE A 95 13.97 -4.12 16.20
N LYS A 96 12.86 -4.85 16.04
CA LYS A 96 12.31 -5.26 14.76
C LYS A 96 10.84 -4.85 14.71
N PRO A 97 10.53 -3.65 14.17
CA PRO A 97 9.15 -3.22 14.06
C PRO A 97 8.42 -4.12 13.06
N VAL A 98 7.19 -4.48 13.43
CA VAL A 98 6.28 -5.30 12.62
C VAL A 98 5.01 -4.51 12.39
N LEU A 99 4.62 -4.39 11.13
CA LEU A 99 3.33 -3.83 10.71
C LEU A 99 2.36 -4.97 10.41
N ALA A 100 1.18 -4.95 11.02
CA ALA A 100 0.07 -5.81 10.62
C ALA A 100 -0.88 -5.04 9.72
N VAL A 101 -1.38 -5.69 8.67
CA VAL A 101 -2.44 -5.15 7.80
C VAL A 101 -3.61 -6.12 7.86
N ILE A 102 -4.74 -5.67 8.39
CA ILE A 102 -5.99 -6.43 8.34
C ILE A 102 -6.73 -6.02 7.08
N GLN A 103 -6.93 -6.97 6.18
CA GLN A 103 -7.58 -6.76 4.91
C GLN A 103 -8.85 -7.60 4.82
N ALA A 104 -9.98 -6.99 4.48
CA ALA A 104 -11.22 -7.71 4.20
C ALA A 104 -11.49 -7.74 2.70
N GLY A 105 -11.56 -8.95 2.14
CA GLY A 105 -11.71 -9.18 0.70
C GLY A 105 -10.40 -9.45 -0.05
N ASP A 106 -10.49 -9.59 -1.36
CA ASP A 106 -9.39 -10.01 -2.23
C ASP A 106 -8.85 -8.83 -3.05
N ASP A 107 -7.78 -8.22 -2.53
CA ASP A 107 -6.98 -7.22 -3.23
C ASP A 107 -5.51 -7.63 -3.13
N SER A 108 -5.14 -8.60 -3.98
CA SER A 108 -3.78 -9.15 -4.03
C SER A 108 -2.75 -8.12 -4.49
N LEU A 109 -3.14 -7.14 -5.30
CA LEU A 109 -2.23 -6.11 -5.81
C LEU A 109 -1.72 -5.23 -4.67
N MET A 110 -2.62 -4.78 -3.79
CA MET A 110 -2.20 -3.98 -2.64
C MET A 110 -1.35 -4.79 -1.66
N GLN A 111 -1.64 -6.08 -1.48
CA GLN A 111 -0.80 -6.96 -0.66
C GLN A 111 0.63 -7.04 -1.21
N GLU A 112 0.79 -7.24 -2.52
CA GLU A 112 2.10 -7.30 -3.15
C GLU A 112 2.84 -5.96 -3.04
N ILE A 113 2.14 -4.84 -3.22
CA ILE A 113 2.72 -3.50 -3.08
C ILE A 113 3.21 -3.28 -1.65
N ASN A 114 2.37 -3.53 -0.65
CA ASN A 114 2.72 -3.36 0.76
C ASN A 114 3.89 -4.26 1.18
N GLN A 115 3.90 -5.51 0.71
CA GLN A 115 5.02 -6.43 0.96
C GLN A 115 6.32 -5.95 0.33
N ASN A 116 6.28 -5.47 -0.91
CA ASN A 116 7.48 -4.95 -1.58
C ASN A 116 8.01 -3.70 -0.89
N LEU A 117 7.14 -2.75 -0.53
CA LEU A 117 7.52 -1.51 0.16
C LEU A 117 8.10 -1.79 1.54
N ALA A 118 7.45 -2.66 2.34
CA ALA A 118 7.94 -3.05 3.66
C ALA A 118 9.31 -3.72 3.55
N LYS A 119 9.47 -4.66 2.61
CA LYS A 119 10.75 -5.34 2.36
C LYS A 119 11.85 -4.38 1.91
N GLU A 120 11.52 -3.41 1.06
CA GLU A 120 12.50 -2.42 0.60
C GLU A 120 12.99 -1.53 1.75
N ALA A 121 12.06 -1.10 2.61
CA ALA A 121 12.33 -0.35 3.84
C ALA A 121 13.04 -1.17 4.93
N GLY A 122 12.94 -2.50 4.89
CA GLY A 122 13.50 -3.39 5.93
C GLY A 122 12.57 -3.58 7.15
N LEU A 123 11.27 -3.47 6.92
CA LEU A 123 10.20 -3.71 7.89
C LEU A 123 9.63 -5.12 7.72
N ASP A 124 9.30 -5.75 8.84
CA ASP A 124 8.52 -6.98 8.82
C ASP A 124 7.04 -6.60 8.68
N ILE A 125 6.32 -7.27 7.77
CA ILE A 125 4.89 -7.04 7.54
C ILE A 125 4.13 -8.36 7.63
N THR A 126 2.97 -8.33 8.27
CA THR A 126 2.04 -9.45 8.40
C THR A 126 0.70 -9.05 7.80
N HIS A 127 0.27 -9.75 6.75
CA HIS A 127 -1.06 -9.57 6.18
C HIS A 127 -2.03 -10.58 6.79
N ILE A 128 -3.18 -10.08 7.24
CA ILE A 128 -4.29 -10.86 7.77
C ILE A 128 -5.45 -10.67 6.80
N CYS A 129 -5.69 -11.69 5.98
CA CYS A 129 -6.73 -11.66 4.96
C CYS A 129 -8.01 -12.29 5.53
N LEU A 130 -9.02 -11.45 5.72
CA LEU A 130 -10.37 -11.83 6.09
C LEU A 130 -11.25 -12.02 4.84
N PRO A 131 -12.22 -12.94 4.88
CA PRO A 131 -13.24 -13.07 3.84
C PRO A 131 -13.91 -11.73 3.48
N PRO A 132 -14.39 -11.56 2.23
CA PRO A 132 -15.10 -10.35 1.83
C PRO A 132 -16.43 -10.16 2.58
N ASP A 133 -17.05 -11.27 3.00
CA ASP A 133 -18.30 -11.27 3.75
C ASP A 133 -18.08 -11.15 5.28
N SER A 134 -16.85 -10.87 5.71
CA SER A 134 -16.54 -10.75 7.13
C SER A 134 -17.29 -9.61 7.79
N GLY A 135 -17.93 -9.94 8.91
CA GLY A 135 -18.68 -8.98 9.70
C GLY A 135 -17.77 -8.06 10.52
N GLU A 136 -18.36 -6.98 11.01
CA GLU A 136 -17.73 -6.04 11.94
C GLU A 136 -17.08 -6.74 13.14
N ASP A 137 -17.80 -7.70 13.75
CA ASP A 137 -17.31 -8.40 14.95
C ASP A 137 -16.06 -9.24 14.66
N GLU A 138 -15.95 -9.86 13.47
CA GLU A 138 -14.77 -10.63 13.06
C GLU A 138 -13.55 -9.74 12.87
N ILE A 139 -13.76 -8.55 12.28
CA ILE A 139 -12.70 -7.56 12.09
C ILE A 139 -12.23 -7.04 13.46
N VAL A 140 -13.17 -6.71 14.36
CA VAL A 140 -12.86 -6.27 15.73
C VAL A 140 -12.09 -7.34 16.48
N ASP A 141 -12.48 -8.61 16.38
CA ASP A 141 -11.79 -9.72 17.03
C ASP A 141 -10.32 -9.84 16.57
N GLU A 142 -10.04 -9.68 15.27
CA GLU A 142 -8.66 -9.65 14.77
C GLU A 142 -7.89 -8.43 15.27
N ILE A 143 -8.51 -7.24 15.27
CA ILE A 143 -7.90 -6.03 15.82
C ILE A 143 -7.50 -6.23 17.27
N LEU A 144 -8.38 -6.80 18.10
CA LEU A 144 -8.09 -7.06 19.51
C LEU A 144 -6.94 -8.06 19.70
N LYS A 145 -6.87 -9.11 18.88
CA LYS A 145 -5.72 -10.05 18.90
C LYS A 145 -4.41 -9.32 18.60
N ILE A 146 -4.41 -8.43 17.60
CA ILE A 146 -3.22 -7.68 17.20
C ILE A 146 -2.84 -6.61 18.22
N ASN A 147 -3.82 -5.95 18.84
CA ASN A 147 -3.56 -5.00 19.92
C ASN A 147 -2.80 -5.63 21.09
N GLU A 148 -3.15 -6.87 21.44
CA GLU A 148 -2.52 -7.62 22.53
C GLU A 148 -1.18 -8.26 22.13
N ASP A 149 -0.85 -8.39 20.84
CA ASP A 149 0.43 -8.97 20.40
C ASP A 149 1.59 -7.98 20.59
N PRO A 150 2.53 -8.21 21.55
CA PRO A 150 3.64 -7.29 21.78
C PRO A 150 4.68 -7.29 20.64
N ARG A 151 4.60 -8.23 19.69
CA ARG A 151 5.49 -8.29 18.52
C ARG A 151 5.05 -7.33 17.42
N VAL A 152 3.76 -6.97 17.37
CA VAL A 152 3.20 -6.05 16.39
C VAL A 152 3.22 -4.64 16.95
N HIS A 153 3.80 -3.73 16.18
CA HIS A 153 4.06 -2.34 16.58
C HIS A 153 3.11 -1.36 15.87
N GLY A 154 2.62 -1.72 14.69
CA GLY A 154 1.64 -0.93 13.95
C GLY A 154 0.57 -1.84 13.34
N LEU A 155 -0.62 -1.29 13.17
CA LEU A 155 -1.79 -1.92 12.59
C LEU A 155 -2.47 -0.95 11.63
N ALA A 156 -2.63 -1.38 10.37
CA ALA A 156 -3.40 -0.70 9.34
C ALA A 156 -4.64 -1.50 8.95
N LEU A 157 -5.72 -0.81 8.60
CA LEU A 157 -6.96 -1.44 8.15
C LEU A 157 -7.17 -1.20 6.65
N GLN A 158 -7.28 -2.28 5.89
CA GLN A 158 -7.61 -2.28 4.47
C GLN A 158 -8.95 -2.99 4.25
N ILE A 159 -10.03 -2.36 4.71
CA ILE A 159 -11.39 -2.88 4.63
C ILE A 159 -12.27 -1.96 3.77
N SER A 160 -13.40 -2.47 3.28
CA SER A 160 -14.38 -1.67 2.55
C SER A 160 -15.04 -0.63 3.47
N GLU A 161 -15.46 0.51 2.92
CA GLU A 161 -16.14 1.57 3.68
C GLU A 161 -17.40 1.06 4.41
N ASP A 162 -18.10 0.09 3.81
CA ASP A 162 -19.29 -0.53 4.41
C ASP A 162 -18.99 -1.31 5.70
N SER A 163 -17.78 -1.84 5.83
CA SER A 163 -17.31 -2.58 7.02
C SER A 163 -16.63 -1.67 8.04
N LEU A 164 -16.31 -0.43 7.66
CA LEU A 164 -15.61 0.53 8.49
C LEU A 164 -16.61 1.30 9.36
N SER A 165 -16.65 0.94 10.64
CA SER A 165 -17.57 1.52 11.60
C SER A 165 -16.84 2.13 12.79
N ASN A 166 -17.54 2.97 13.57
CA ASN A 166 -16.98 3.51 14.81
C ASN A 166 -16.51 2.42 15.77
N LYS A 167 -17.16 1.26 15.80
CA LYS A 167 -16.72 0.15 16.67
C LYS A 167 -15.40 -0.45 16.23
N VAL A 168 -15.18 -0.57 14.92
CA VAL A 168 -13.90 -1.04 14.35
C VAL A 168 -12.79 -0.06 14.68
N LEU A 169 -13.05 1.24 14.49
CA LEU A 169 -12.08 2.29 14.80
C LEU A 169 -11.80 2.40 16.31
N ASP A 170 -12.84 2.35 17.15
CA ASP A 170 -12.70 2.41 18.61
C ASP A 170 -11.98 1.17 19.18
N ALA A 171 -11.97 0.05 18.45
CA ALA A 171 -11.22 -1.13 18.82
C ALA A 171 -9.72 -0.98 18.56
N LEU A 172 -9.27 -0.07 17.66
CA LEU A 172 -7.85 0.16 17.42
C LEU A 172 -7.20 0.82 18.64
N LYS A 173 -6.04 0.29 19.03
CA LYS A 173 -5.26 0.93 20.09
C LYS A 173 -4.53 2.15 19.50
N PRO A 174 -4.66 3.37 20.09
CA PRO A 174 -4.00 4.56 19.55
C PRO A 174 -2.48 4.45 19.41
N ASP A 175 -1.83 3.63 20.24
CA ASP A 175 -0.38 3.40 20.17
C ASP A 175 0.05 2.54 18.96
N LYS A 176 -0.90 1.83 18.32
CA LYS A 176 -0.65 0.94 17.18
C LYS A 176 -1.35 1.40 15.90
N ASP A 177 -2.24 2.38 15.98
CA ASP A 177 -2.89 2.96 14.81
C ASP A 177 -1.87 3.77 13.99
N VAL A 178 -1.60 3.30 12.77
CA VAL A 178 -0.65 3.96 11.86
C VAL A 178 -1.33 4.98 10.94
N ASP A 179 -2.66 4.92 10.83
CA ASP A 179 -3.45 5.76 9.92
C ASP A 179 -3.93 7.05 10.62
N GLY A 180 -4.19 6.98 11.94
CA GLY A 180 -4.28 8.14 12.84
C GLY A 180 -5.67 8.66 13.18
#